data_AF-A0A7Z9G9X3-F1
#
_entry.id   AF-A0A7Z9G9X3-F1
#
_cell.length_a   1.000
_cell.length_b   1.000
_cell.length_c   1.000
_cell.angle_alpha   90.00
_cell.angle_beta   90.00
_cell.angle_gamma   90.00
#
_symmetry.space_group_name_H-M   'P 1'
#
loop_
_entity.id
_entity.type
_entity.pdbx_description
1 polymer ?
#
loop_
_entity_poly.entity_id
_entity_poly.type
_entity_poly.pdbx_seq_one_letter_code
_entity_poly.pdbx_strand_id
1 'polypeptide(L)'
;MKTRISNSIAIVAMSLICVVCGEQIVIDSTSNSSMEFPGIDAGKADVFGRQLAGVAAPYNADISLSAQEDRLASDMGFRRQTAWEIVLRSLDPVPLLGLADAANAHEEITLPGGEVPKVARFQTWYGVDDFKRMFHRLFDGLGAEGRAIRAPFSDEDIEETEQWNAKSADRSERWPLERFLRYVKELGVCSQNVSDADCARSLQSKFSGATAGNTRITYSPATMKHLLRNYGSILKCLESLDTVTIQTQPENEDNNFSYCFEQEFPANAVLIKAHWIRSDFGRSMPAFDTDADALQKLLGPGSVGDWADGNRNVNPGPDKVLTIKLKNGDTYRMAALHIMSKELRHWVWITMWWSDKPDSDFGADRPQAVRDMLAPVWSNYKMNVVVDYNERDLNPGQWFADQPTLADAINAAADSDLTWSSNPYLEHGRGNAKTNCIGCHQHGGSTIGPDLDGDSIADPFDLELVIDSPILFPNNGRIKQRNLFPADYLWSTQRVDKLNQVIVSEVANYDHQDKADPEIRAIQVNQLTGNIENGADAYGKSCTPCHGIGGEGTTQAPSLFERVPGFDNDDALVTLLITGKSPMPSWAEFSNQELADVRAFLRDRFMSPLP
;
A
#
# COMPACT_ATOMS: atom_id res chain seq x y z
N MET A 1 54.72 -47.85 1.61
CA MET A 1 55.55 -47.84 2.83
C MET A 1 54.86 -46.89 3.81
N LYS A 2 54.14 -47.25 4.87
CA LYS A 2 53.95 -48.46 5.69
C LYS A 2 52.47 -48.46 6.20
N THR A 3 51.81 -49.63 6.08
CA THR A 3 50.88 -50.35 7.00
C THR A 3 50.04 -49.59 8.04
N ARG A 4 48.70 -49.68 8.03
CA ARG A 4 47.74 -50.73 8.53
C ARG A 4 47.38 -50.59 10.02
N ILE A 5 46.09 -50.66 10.35
CA ILE A 5 45.45 -51.69 11.20
C ILE A 5 43.94 -51.73 10.88
N SER A 6 43.44 -52.94 10.64
CA SER A 6 42.03 -53.32 10.48
C SER A 6 41.44 -53.78 11.82
N ASN A 7 40.11 -53.84 11.93
CA ASN A 7 39.41 -55.04 12.39
C ASN A 7 37.92 -55.01 12.03
N SER A 8 37.48 -56.09 11.38
CA SER A 8 36.09 -56.49 11.16
C SER A 8 35.68 -57.47 12.28
N ILE A 9 34.38 -57.58 12.60
CA ILE A 9 33.67 -58.83 12.94
C ILE A 9 32.15 -58.53 13.05
N ALA A 10 31.35 -59.47 12.52
CA ALA A 10 29.90 -59.49 12.47
C ALA A 10 29.27 -60.16 13.71
N ILE A 11 27.96 -59.95 13.95
CA ILE A 11 26.89 -60.96 14.13
C ILE A 11 25.66 -60.38 14.88
N VAL A 12 24.49 -60.84 14.39
CA VAL A 12 23.07 -60.62 14.71
C VAL A 12 22.65 -60.89 16.18
N ALA A 13 21.71 -60.11 16.73
CA ALA A 13 20.72 -60.59 17.72
C ALA A 13 19.50 -59.65 17.89
N MET A 14 18.34 -60.28 18.11
CA MET A 14 16.96 -59.78 18.22
C MET A 14 16.65 -58.80 19.37
N SER A 15 15.78 -57.84 19.03
CA SER A 15 14.57 -57.37 19.74
C SER A 15 14.55 -57.24 21.28
N LEU A 16 14.42 -56.01 21.79
CA LEU A 16 13.50 -55.69 22.89
C LEU A 16 13.12 -54.19 22.91
N ILE A 17 11.87 -53.94 23.28
CA ILE A 17 11.06 -52.72 23.15
C ILE A 17 11.36 -51.71 24.27
N CYS A 18 11.46 -50.39 23.96
CA CYS A 18 10.68 -49.28 24.57
C CYS A 18 11.33 -47.89 24.39
N VAL A 19 10.54 -46.99 23.78
CA VAL A 19 10.39 -45.53 24.00
C VAL A 19 11.62 -44.63 23.77
N VAL A 20 11.53 -43.72 22.79
CA VAL A 20 11.59 -42.24 22.92
C VAL A 20 11.75 -41.62 21.51
N CYS A 21 10.81 -40.72 21.17
CA CYS A 21 10.83 -39.64 20.17
C CYS A 21 11.56 -39.85 18.83
N GLY A 22 10.80 -40.08 17.76
CA GLY A 22 11.27 -39.89 16.39
C GLY A 22 11.28 -38.41 16.02
N GLU A 23 12.47 -37.81 15.96
CA GLU A 23 12.72 -36.58 15.20
C GLU A 23 12.66 -36.91 13.71
N GLN A 24 11.84 -36.15 12.98
CA GLN A 24 11.94 -36.07 11.53
C GLN A 24 13.29 -35.46 11.18
N ILE A 25 13.99 -36.12 10.25
CA ILE A 25 15.21 -35.62 9.62
C ILE A 25 14.83 -34.33 8.89
N VAL A 26 15.19 -33.19 9.48
CA VAL A 26 15.20 -31.89 8.81
C VAL A 26 16.40 -31.90 7.86
N ILE A 27 16.11 -31.81 6.57
CA ILE A 27 17.12 -31.51 5.55
C ILE A 27 17.48 -30.03 5.75
N ASP A 28 18.69 -29.79 6.23
CA ASP A 28 19.27 -28.48 6.44
C ASP A 28 19.50 -27.79 5.08
N SER A 29 18.64 -26.81 4.74
CA SER A 29 18.76 -25.98 3.55
C SER A 29 19.53 -24.70 3.88
N THR A 30 20.84 -24.81 4.07
CA THR A 30 21.71 -23.64 4.11
C THR A 30 22.00 -23.10 2.70
N SER A 31 21.71 -21.81 2.52
CA SER A 31 22.14 -20.89 1.45
C SER A 31 21.40 -20.95 0.11
N ASN A 32 20.14 -20.53 0.12
CA ASN A 32 19.64 -19.63 -0.90
C ASN A 32 19.26 -18.33 -0.19
N SER A 33 20.11 -17.31 -0.25
CA SER A 33 19.81 -15.99 0.29
C SER A 33 18.77 -15.32 -0.61
N SER A 34 17.52 -15.72 -0.48
CA SER A 34 16.41 -14.85 -0.83
C SER A 34 16.54 -13.60 0.03
N MET A 35 16.58 -12.44 -0.61
CA MET A 35 16.66 -11.15 0.06
C MET A 35 15.50 -11.01 1.03
N GLU A 36 15.77 -11.25 2.30
CA GLU A 36 14.90 -10.87 3.39
C GLU A 36 14.85 -9.33 3.38
N PHE A 37 13.67 -8.79 3.08
CA PHE A 37 13.42 -7.35 3.08
C PHE A 37 13.73 -6.79 4.48
N PRO A 38 14.61 -5.79 4.63
CA PRO A 38 15.04 -5.34 5.94
C PRO A 38 13.89 -4.64 6.70
N GLY A 39 13.51 -5.22 7.83
CA GLY A 39 13.07 -4.57 9.07
C GLY A 39 11.75 -3.78 9.06
N ILE A 40 10.78 -4.28 9.82
CA ILE A 40 9.45 -3.67 10.10
C ILE A 40 9.55 -2.37 10.94
N ASP A 41 10.74 -2.04 11.48
CA ASP A 41 10.95 -0.88 12.36
C ASP A 41 11.91 0.15 11.75
N ALA A 42 11.45 0.94 10.77
CA ALA A 42 12.18 2.12 10.31
C ALA A 42 11.23 3.24 9.82
N GLY A 43 11.23 4.35 10.55
CA GLY A 43 10.83 5.72 10.16
C GLY A 43 9.61 5.90 9.26
N LYS A 44 8.50 5.23 9.58
CA LYS A 44 7.18 5.62 9.08
C LYS A 44 6.78 6.99 9.65
N ALA A 45 5.85 7.68 9.00
CA ALA A 45 5.13 8.79 9.64
C ALA A 45 4.37 8.24 10.86
N ASP A 46 5.07 8.16 11.98
CA ASP A 46 4.49 7.85 13.27
C ASP A 46 3.49 8.96 13.63
N VAL A 47 2.69 8.71 14.66
CA VAL A 47 1.63 9.63 15.08
C VAL A 47 2.18 11.06 15.30
N PHE A 48 3.42 11.17 15.77
CA PHE A 48 4.10 12.45 15.93
C PHE A 48 4.43 13.13 14.58
N GLY A 49 4.95 12.39 13.59
CA GLY A 49 5.25 12.94 12.27
C GLY A 49 4.00 13.47 11.58
N ARG A 50 2.87 12.77 11.76
CA ARG A 50 1.56 13.22 11.30
C ARG A 50 1.11 14.50 12.02
N GLN A 51 1.31 14.61 13.34
CA GLN A 51 1.03 15.83 14.12
C GLN A 51 1.87 17.03 13.67
N LEU A 52 3.14 16.82 13.28
CA LEU A 52 3.94 17.91 12.71
C LEU A 52 3.40 18.36 11.35
N ALA A 53 3.10 17.38 10.48
CA ALA A 53 2.64 17.66 9.13
C ALA A 53 1.26 18.34 9.11
N GLY A 54 0.35 17.99 10.03
CA GLY A 54 -1.04 18.43 10.03
C GLY A 54 -1.89 17.60 9.05
N VAL A 55 -2.91 18.18 8.43
CA VAL A 55 -3.59 17.54 7.29
C VAL A 55 -2.65 17.55 6.08
N ALA A 56 -2.61 16.47 5.31
CA ALA A 56 -1.73 16.33 4.17
C ALA A 56 -2.02 17.41 3.10
N ALA A 57 -0.97 18.04 2.56
CA ALA A 57 -1.14 19.08 1.55
C ALA A 57 -1.65 18.46 0.22
N PRO A 58 -2.72 19.01 -0.39
CA PRO A 58 -3.31 18.44 -1.59
C PRO A 58 -2.36 18.54 -2.78
N TYR A 59 -2.50 17.59 -3.71
CA TYR A 59 -1.93 17.68 -5.05
C TYR A 59 -2.94 18.34 -6.00
N ASN A 60 -2.51 19.36 -6.72
CA ASN A 60 -3.34 20.09 -7.67
C ASN A 60 -3.05 19.57 -9.07
N ALA A 61 -3.87 18.62 -9.54
CA ALA A 61 -3.74 18.04 -10.87
C ALA A 61 -4.07 19.05 -11.99
N ASP A 62 -3.35 18.94 -13.11
CA ASP A 62 -3.74 19.49 -14.40
C ASP A 62 -4.81 18.59 -15.03
N ILE A 63 -6.07 18.96 -14.81
CA ILE A 63 -7.24 18.25 -15.33
C ILE A 63 -7.37 18.33 -16.86
N SER A 64 -6.57 19.17 -17.54
CA SER A 64 -6.56 19.28 -19.00
C SER A 64 -5.65 18.26 -19.68
N LEU A 65 -4.81 17.55 -18.91
CA LEU A 65 -3.77 16.68 -19.45
C LEU A 65 -4.35 15.48 -20.21
N SER A 66 -5.47 14.92 -19.76
CA SER A 66 -6.14 13.80 -20.42
C SER A 66 -6.58 14.13 -21.85
N ALA A 67 -6.92 15.39 -22.14
CA ALA A 67 -7.23 15.84 -23.50
C ALA A 67 -5.99 15.91 -24.42
N GLN A 68 -4.79 15.72 -23.87
CA GLN A 68 -3.51 15.75 -24.59
C GLN A 68 -2.82 14.38 -24.63
N GLU A 69 -3.51 13.28 -24.27
CA GLU A 69 -2.96 11.91 -24.30
C GLU A 69 -2.34 11.57 -25.67
N ASP A 70 -3.01 11.94 -26.76
CA ASP A 70 -2.49 11.68 -28.11
C ASP A 70 -1.13 12.35 -28.38
N ARG A 71 -0.96 13.59 -27.91
CA ARG A 71 0.30 14.32 -28.03
C ARG A 71 1.35 13.71 -27.10
N LEU A 72 1.00 13.42 -25.86
CA LEU A 72 1.91 12.81 -24.88
C LEU A 72 2.45 11.47 -25.38
N ALA A 73 1.64 10.71 -26.12
CA ALA A 73 2.01 9.45 -26.75
C ALA A 73 2.74 9.59 -28.09
N SER A 74 3.23 10.77 -28.49
CA SER A 74 4.03 10.96 -29.73
C SER A 74 5.02 12.13 -29.70
N ASP A 75 5.14 12.82 -28.57
CA ASP A 75 5.99 13.98 -28.35
C ASP A 75 6.76 13.78 -27.02
N MET A 76 7.88 13.07 -27.07
CA MET A 76 8.77 12.85 -25.93
C MET A 76 9.21 14.18 -25.27
N GLY A 77 9.38 15.26 -26.05
CA GLY A 77 9.68 16.59 -25.52
C GLY A 77 8.60 17.08 -24.56
N PHE A 78 7.34 17.05 -25.02
CA PHE A 78 6.18 17.42 -24.22
C PHE A 78 5.93 16.47 -23.04
N ARG A 79 6.20 15.17 -23.21
CA ARG A 79 6.10 14.17 -22.13
C ARG A 79 7.08 14.50 -21.00
N ARG A 80 8.34 14.79 -21.32
CA ARG A 80 9.35 15.16 -20.32
C ARG A 80 9.08 16.51 -19.66
N GLN A 81 8.58 17.50 -20.42
CA GLN A 81 8.13 18.77 -19.85
C GLN A 81 7.02 18.54 -18.81
N THR A 82 5.97 17.82 -19.19
CA THR A 82 4.86 17.45 -18.31
C THR A 82 5.36 16.73 -17.04
N ALA A 83 6.29 15.78 -17.20
CA ALA A 83 6.87 15.07 -16.07
C ALA A 83 7.59 16.00 -15.10
N TRP A 84 8.41 16.94 -15.60
CA TRP A 84 9.05 17.93 -14.74
C TRP A 84 8.03 18.81 -14.02
N GLU A 85 6.94 19.21 -14.66
CA GLU A 85 5.87 19.98 -14.02
C GLU A 85 5.18 19.19 -12.89
N ILE A 86 4.93 17.90 -13.07
CA ILE A 86 4.40 17.00 -12.02
C ILE A 86 5.40 16.84 -10.87
N VAL A 87 6.69 16.67 -11.18
CA VAL A 87 7.77 16.66 -10.17
C VAL A 87 7.72 17.95 -9.36
N LEU A 88 7.64 19.10 -10.01
CA LEU A 88 7.56 20.40 -9.33
C LEU A 88 6.35 20.47 -8.40
N ARG A 89 5.15 20.12 -8.87
CA ARG A 89 3.93 20.11 -8.06
C ARG A 89 4.03 19.17 -6.84
N SER A 90 4.65 18.01 -7.03
CA SER A 90 4.79 16.96 -6.00
C SER A 90 5.88 17.27 -4.96
N LEU A 91 6.89 18.03 -5.35
CA LEU A 91 8.00 18.39 -4.49
C LEU A 91 7.83 19.75 -3.83
N ASP A 92 7.07 20.67 -4.42
CA ASP A 92 6.83 22.05 -3.99
C ASP A 92 6.86 22.26 -2.46
N PRO A 93 7.62 23.23 -1.91
CA PRO A 93 7.72 23.41 -0.47
C PRO A 93 6.39 23.85 0.13
N VAL A 94 5.86 23.05 1.06
CA VAL A 94 4.65 23.34 1.82
C VAL A 94 4.97 23.50 3.30
N PRO A 95 4.28 24.40 4.02
CA PRO A 95 4.47 24.55 5.47
C PRO A 95 3.98 23.31 6.22
N LEU A 96 4.65 22.99 7.33
CA LEU A 96 4.17 22.02 8.31
C LEU A 96 2.97 22.60 9.08
N LEU A 97 1.76 22.35 8.58
CA LEU A 97 0.53 22.98 9.11
C LEU A 97 0.25 22.59 10.56
N GLY A 98 0.52 21.34 10.94
CA GLY A 98 0.34 20.90 12.33
C GLY A 98 1.31 21.60 13.30
N LEU A 99 2.54 21.87 12.87
CA LEU A 99 3.48 22.69 13.63
C LEU A 99 3.02 24.16 13.69
N ALA A 100 2.46 24.70 12.61
CA ALA A 100 1.90 26.06 12.60
C ALA A 100 0.75 26.19 13.62
N ASP A 101 -0.17 25.23 13.62
CA ASP A 101 -1.29 25.18 14.57
C ASP A 101 -0.79 25.09 16.02
N ALA A 102 0.19 24.21 16.27
CA ALA A 102 0.79 24.07 17.60
C ALA A 102 1.48 25.36 18.06
N ALA A 103 2.20 26.05 17.16
CA ALA A 103 2.87 27.31 17.48
C ALA A 103 1.88 28.46 17.78
N ASN A 104 0.73 28.47 17.11
CA ASN A 104 -0.34 29.42 17.39
C ASN A 104 -1.05 29.15 18.72
N ALA A 105 -1.12 27.88 19.13
CA ALA A 105 -1.79 27.47 20.37
C ALA A 105 -0.90 27.52 21.62
N HIS A 106 0.44 27.51 21.45
CA HIS A 106 1.40 27.36 22.54
C HIS A 106 2.58 28.33 22.40
N GLU A 107 2.65 29.33 23.28
CA GLU A 107 3.71 30.36 23.28
C GLU A 107 5.12 29.77 23.51
N GLU A 108 5.22 28.56 24.07
CA GLU A 108 6.49 27.87 24.32
C GLU A 108 7.17 27.37 23.03
N ILE A 109 6.43 27.27 21.91
CA ILE A 109 6.98 26.88 20.62
C ILE A 109 7.51 28.13 19.91
N THR A 110 8.84 28.29 19.92
CA THR A 110 9.50 29.30 19.10
C THR A 110 9.89 28.71 17.76
N LEU A 111 9.34 29.25 16.67
CA LEU A 111 9.69 28.85 15.31
C LEU A 111 11.08 29.39 14.93
N PRO A 112 11.94 28.59 14.27
CA PRO A 112 13.23 29.07 13.76
C PRO A 112 13.03 30.25 12.81
N GLY A 113 13.63 31.41 13.14
CA GLY A 113 13.47 32.63 12.35
C GLY A 113 12.05 33.22 12.34
N GLY A 114 11.13 32.71 13.18
CA GLY A 114 9.73 33.15 13.22
C GLY A 114 8.85 32.60 12.09
N GLU A 115 9.37 31.73 11.22
CA GLU A 115 8.64 31.15 10.09
C GLU A 115 8.38 29.64 10.30
N VAL A 116 7.24 29.16 9.80
CA VAL A 116 6.92 27.73 9.83
C VAL A 116 7.84 27.00 8.84
N PRO A 117 8.62 25.99 9.29
CA PRO A 117 9.45 25.17 8.41
C PRO A 117 8.63 24.55 7.28
N LYS A 118 9.23 24.52 6.09
CA LYS A 118 8.63 23.90 4.91
C LYS A 118 9.29 22.57 4.60
N VAL A 119 8.53 21.64 4.06
CA VAL A 119 9.03 20.34 3.56
C VAL A 119 8.52 20.13 2.14
N ALA A 120 9.09 19.18 1.42
CA ALA A 120 8.54 18.85 0.11
C ALA A 120 7.10 18.31 0.27
N ARG A 121 6.18 18.73 -0.60
CA ARG A 121 4.73 18.43 -0.48
C ARG A 121 4.43 16.97 -0.15
N PHE A 122 5.04 16.04 -0.87
CA PHE A 122 4.84 14.61 -0.65
C PHE A 122 5.25 14.10 0.75
N GLN A 123 6.11 14.82 1.47
CA GLN A 123 6.49 14.48 2.85
C GLN A 123 5.37 14.81 3.84
N THR A 124 4.32 15.50 3.42
CA THR A 124 3.10 15.68 4.22
C THR A 124 2.04 14.63 3.92
N TRP A 125 2.20 13.83 2.86
CA TRP A 125 1.23 12.81 2.44
C TRP A 125 1.19 11.63 3.41
N TYR A 126 0.17 10.79 3.25
CA TYR A 126 -0.12 9.73 4.20
C TYR A 126 0.73 8.49 3.94
N GLY A 127 1.03 7.71 4.99
CA GLY A 127 1.64 6.38 4.88
C GLY A 127 0.66 5.26 5.28
N VAL A 128 1.14 4.01 5.25
CA VAL A 128 0.36 2.82 5.67
C VAL A 128 -0.17 2.92 7.11
N ASP A 129 0.59 3.55 8.01
CA ASP A 129 0.18 3.70 9.40
C ASP A 129 -0.96 4.72 9.55
N ASP A 130 -0.99 5.77 8.71
CA ASP A 130 -2.13 6.68 8.61
C ASP A 130 -3.36 5.93 8.11
N PHE A 131 -3.22 5.16 7.02
CA PHE A 131 -4.31 4.35 6.47
C PHE A 131 -4.91 3.44 7.56
N LYS A 132 -4.07 2.71 8.29
CA LYS A 132 -4.53 1.82 9.36
C LYS A 132 -5.31 2.58 10.44
N ARG A 133 -4.81 3.71 10.93
CA ARG A 133 -5.49 4.52 11.96
C ARG A 133 -6.84 5.06 11.48
N MET A 134 -6.85 5.61 10.27
CA MET A 134 -8.06 6.19 9.68
C MET A 134 -9.09 5.12 9.39
N PHE A 135 -8.69 4.01 8.77
CA PHE A 135 -9.56 2.87 8.50
C PHE A 135 -10.17 2.31 9.79
N HIS A 136 -9.36 2.07 10.82
CA HIS A 136 -9.83 1.60 12.12
C HIS A 136 -10.89 2.54 12.72
N ARG A 137 -10.64 3.85 12.71
CA ARG A 137 -11.59 4.84 13.23
C ARG A 137 -12.90 4.87 12.44
N LEU A 138 -12.81 4.87 11.11
CA LEU A 138 -13.98 4.90 10.23
C LEU A 138 -14.82 3.64 10.39
N PHE A 139 -14.17 2.48 10.40
CA PHE A 139 -14.85 1.20 10.51
C PHE A 139 -15.47 0.99 11.90
N ASP A 140 -14.81 1.44 12.97
CA ASP A 140 -15.42 1.51 14.31
C ASP A 140 -16.67 2.42 14.30
N GLY A 141 -16.53 3.61 13.71
CA GLY A 141 -17.57 4.64 13.64
C GLY A 141 -18.85 4.24 12.90
N LEU A 142 -18.80 3.23 12.02
CA LEU A 142 -20.00 2.64 11.40
C LEU A 142 -20.97 2.01 12.40
N GLY A 143 -20.48 1.66 13.60
CA GLY A 143 -21.22 0.84 14.54
C GLY A 143 -21.52 -0.56 14.01
N ALA A 144 -22.16 -1.37 14.86
CA ALA A 144 -22.49 -2.77 14.55
C ALA A 144 -23.33 -2.94 13.27
N GLU A 145 -24.39 -2.15 13.13
CA GLU A 145 -25.29 -2.20 11.97
C GLU A 145 -24.57 -1.87 10.65
N GLY A 146 -23.79 -0.78 10.65
CA GLY A 146 -23.05 -0.37 9.47
C GLY A 146 -21.94 -1.35 9.10
N ARG A 147 -21.23 -1.90 10.10
CA ARG A 147 -20.21 -2.92 9.88
C ARG A 147 -20.78 -4.22 9.32
N ALA A 148 -21.98 -4.63 9.77
CA ALA A 148 -22.65 -5.85 9.32
C ALA A 148 -22.93 -5.84 7.80
N ILE A 149 -23.36 -4.70 7.27
CA ILE A 149 -23.67 -4.54 5.84
C ILE A 149 -22.49 -4.00 5.02
N ARG A 150 -21.33 -3.79 5.65
CA ARG A 150 -20.16 -3.11 5.04
C ARG A 150 -20.55 -1.75 4.44
N ALA A 151 -21.26 -0.93 5.22
CA ALA A 151 -21.72 0.39 4.80
C ALA A 151 -20.54 1.25 4.30
N PRO A 152 -20.69 2.00 3.18
CA PRO A 152 -19.63 2.87 2.70
C PRO A 152 -19.36 4.00 3.69
N PHE A 153 -18.12 4.46 3.77
CA PHE A 153 -17.77 5.66 4.54
C PHE A 153 -18.26 6.91 3.80
N SER A 154 -18.89 7.84 4.52
CA SER A 154 -19.27 9.12 3.94
C SER A 154 -18.04 10.01 3.72
N ASP A 155 -18.15 10.99 2.81
CA ASP A 155 -17.08 11.95 2.58
C ASP A 155 -16.80 12.84 3.80
N GLU A 156 -17.85 13.17 4.55
CA GLU A 156 -17.78 13.93 5.79
C GLU A 156 -17.00 13.14 6.85
N ASP A 157 -17.32 11.87 7.07
CA ASP A 157 -16.62 11.02 8.05
C ASP A 157 -15.13 10.85 7.71
N ILE A 158 -14.80 10.72 6.41
CA ILE A 158 -13.41 10.62 5.96
C ILE A 158 -12.68 11.93 6.26
N GLU A 159 -13.26 13.09 5.92
CA GLU A 159 -12.64 14.40 6.16
C GLU A 159 -12.47 14.69 7.66
N GLU A 160 -13.46 14.37 8.48
CA GLU A 160 -13.35 14.44 9.93
C GLU A 160 -12.25 13.50 10.47
N THR A 161 -12.13 12.31 9.89
CA THR A 161 -11.10 11.35 10.25
C THR A 161 -9.70 11.81 9.84
N GLU A 162 -9.54 12.48 8.71
CA GLU A 162 -8.27 13.09 8.31
C GLU A 162 -7.85 14.19 9.30
N GLN A 163 -8.79 15.06 9.68
CA GLN A 163 -8.57 16.10 10.68
C GLN A 163 -8.25 15.52 12.06
N TRP A 164 -8.94 14.44 12.45
CA TRP A 164 -8.64 13.71 13.67
C TRP A 164 -7.22 13.11 13.60
N ASN A 165 -6.88 12.43 12.51
CA ASN A 165 -5.57 11.78 12.34
C ASN A 165 -4.42 12.78 12.38
N ALA A 166 -4.63 13.99 11.84
CA ALA A 166 -3.69 15.11 11.94
C ALA A 166 -3.42 15.58 13.39
N LYS A 167 -4.36 15.36 14.30
CA LYS A 167 -4.27 15.76 15.72
C LYS A 167 -4.01 14.59 16.66
N SER A 168 -4.21 13.36 16.19
CA SER A 168 -4.05 12.13 16.95
C SER A 168 -2.71 12.13 17.67
N ALA A 169 -2.75 11.80 18.96
CA ALA A 169 -1.57 11.52 19.77
C ALA A 169 -1.45 10.01 19.95
N ASP A 170 -0.22 9.52 20.18
CA ASP A 170 -0.03 8.11 20.53
C ASP A 170 -0.87 7.79 21.78
N ARG A 171 -1.66 6.69 21.76
CA ARG A 171 -2.67 6.32 22.78
C ARG A 171 -2.08 6.09 24.17
N SER A 172 -0.78 6.20 24.35
CA SER A 172 -0.19 6.20 25.68
C SER A 172 -0.49 7.51 26.41
N GLU A 173 -0.92 7.42 27.67
CA GLU A 173 -0.82 8.50 28.66
C GLU A 173 0.63 9.03 28.83
N ARG A 174 1.61 8.45 28.10
CA ARG A 174 3.07 8.69 28.15
C ARG A 174 3.62 9.53 27.00
N TRP A 175 2.78 10.13 26.15
CA TRP A 175 3.23 11.23 25.27
C TRP A 175 2.62 12.57 25.70
N PRO A 176 3.06 13.15 26.84
CA PRO A 176 2.58 14.45 27.28
C PRO A 176 2.86 15.52 26.22
N LEU A 177 2.01 16.54 26.15
CA LEU A 177 2.25 17.77 25.39
C LEU A 177 3.69 18.29 25.61
N GLU A 178 4.19 18.24 26.85
CA GLU A 178 5.58 18.59 27.20
C GLU A 178 6.64 17.84 26.37
N ARG A 179 6.43 16.55 26.08
CA ARG A 179 7.36 15.74 25.27
C ARG A 179 7.36 16.16 23.81
N PHE A 180 6.18 16.48 23.26
CA PHE A 180 6.05 17.06 21.92
C PHE A 180 6.77 18.41 21.85
N LEU A 181 6.46 19.33 22.77
CA LEU A 181 7.06 20.66 22.84
C LEU A 181 8.59 20.60 22.96
N ARG A 182 9.12 19.74 23.85
CA ARG A 182 10.56 19.55 24.01
C ARG A 182 11.22 19.07 22.73
N TYR A 183 10.62 18.09 22.05
CA TYR A 183 11.20 17.55 20.82
C TYR A 183 11.14 18.56 19.67
N VAL A 184 10.03 19.28 19.49
CA VAL A 184 9.93 20.38 18.50
C VAL A 184 11.01 21.43 18.74
N LYS A 185 11.23 21.80 20.00
CA LYS A 185 12.30 22.73 20.37
C LYS A 185 13.68 22.18 19.96
N GLU A 186 13.96 20.90 20.18
CA GLU A 186 15.23 20.24 19.78
C GLU A 186 15.43 20.18 18.26
N LEU A 187 14.35 20.08 17.48
CA LEU A 187 14.42 20.15 16.02
C LEU A 187 14.98 21.49 15.55
N GLY A 188 14.58 22.59 16.21
CA GLY A 188 14.98 23.97 15.92
C GLY A 188 16.39 24.38 16.37
N VAL A 189 17.14 23.51 17.06
CA VAL A 189 18.47 23.85 17.58
C VAL A 189 19.58 23.53 16.57
N CYS A 190 20.41 24.52 16.27
CA CYS A 190 21.65 24.35 15.51
C CYS A 190 22.86 24.11 16.44
N SER A 191 23.84 23.36 15.93
CA SER A 191 25.09 23.13 16.66
C SER A 191 25.90 24.43 16.77
N GLN A 192 26.70 24.58 17.83
CA GLN A 192 27.58 25.74 17.97
C GLN A 192 28.64 25.75 16.85
N ASN A 193 28.97 26.94 16.34
CA ASN A 193 30.01 27.17 15.32
C ASN A 193 29.73 26.58 13.93
N VAL A 194 28.46 26.40 13.53
CA VAL A 194 28.10 26.08 12.13
C VAL A 194 27.70 27.34 11.37
N SER A 195 27.88 27.35 10.04
CA SER A 195 27.40 28.45 9.20
C SER A 195 25.86 28.50 9.18
N ASP A 196 25.27 29.66 8.88
CA ASP A 196 23.82 29.81 8.76
C ASP A 196 23.23 28.86 7.70
N ALA A 197 23.97 28.64 6.59
CA ALA A 197 23.57 27.73 5.54
C ALA A 197 23.60 26.25 5.98
N ASP A 198 24.60 25.85 6.77
CA ASP A 198 24.68 24.51 7.35
C ASP A 198 23.62 24.28 8.42
N CYS A 199 23.35 25.32 9.23
CA CYS A 199 22.27 25.33 10.19
C CYS A 199 20.92 25.10 9.48
N ALA A 200 20.58 25.91 8.48
CA ALA A 200 19.35 25.77 7.72
C ALA A 200 19.18 24.36 7.11
N ARG A 201 20.24 23.81 6.50
CA ARG A 201 20.23 22.43 5.98
C ARG A 201 20.02 21.39 7.07
N SER A 202 20.68 21.55 8.22
CA SER A 202 20.52 20.64 9.36
C SER A 202 19.09 20.67 9.90
N LEU A 203 18.51 21.85 10.06
CA LEU A 203 17.11 22.02 10.49
C LEU A 203 16.16 21.37 9.48
N GLN A 204 16.32 21.66 8.19
CA GLN A 204 15.52 21.04 7.12
C GLN A 204 15.58 19.51 7.18
N SER A 205 16.78 18.95 7.34
CA SER A 205 17.01 17.51 7.45
C SER A 205 16.28 16.88 8.64
N LYS A 206 16.31 17.57 9.80
CA LYS A 206 15.60 17.15 11.01
C LYS A 206 14.08 17.24 10.85
N PHE A 207 13.55 18.34 10.28
CA PHE A 207 12.10 18.50 10.06
C PHE A 207 11.57 17.49 9.06
N SER A 208 12.22 17.32 7.90
CA SER A 208 11.85 16.30 6.92
C SER A 208 11.89 14.88 7.52
N GLY A 209 12.94 14.54 8.26
CA GLY A 209 13.08 13.24 8.94
C GLY A 209 12.09 13.02 10.08
N ALA A 210 11.66 14.09 10.76
CA ALA A 210 10.66 14.02 11.81
C ALA A 210 9.21 13.92 11.27
N THR A 211 8.96 14.39 10.04
CA THR A 211 7.63 14.45 9.42
C THR A 211 7.26 13.12 8.77
N ALA A 212 7.94 12.74 7.68
CA ALA A 212 7.67 11.50 6.95
C ALA A 212 8.70 10.39 7.23
N GLY A 213 9.83 10.73 7.87
CA GLY A 213 10.92 9.80 8.04
C GLY A 213 11.43 9.24 6.72
N ASN A 214 11.83 7.96 6.72
CA ASN A 214 12.27 7.22 5.55
C ASN A 214 11.14 6.36 4.97
N THR A 215 9.89 6.78 5.13
CA THR A 215 8.71 6.10 4.58
C THR A 215 8.93 5.77 3.10
N ARG A 216 8.65 4.50 2.75
CA ARG A 216 8.91 3.97 1.41
C ARG A 216 7.83 4.39 0.41
N ILE A 217 6.56 4.41 0.80
CA ILE A 217 5.44 4.82 -0.07
C ILE A 217 4.60 5.87 0.66
N THR A 218 4.33 6.99 -0.01
CA THR A 218 3.36 7.98 0.45
C THR A 218 2.23 8.16 -0.55
N TYR A 219 1.05 8.45 -0.01
CA TYR A 219 -0.22 8.51 -0.74
C TYR A 219 -0.81 9.91 -0.59
N SER A 220 -1.06 10.57 -1.72
CA SER A 220 -1.77 11.86 -1.73
C SER A 220 -3.14 11.75 -1.02
N PRO A 221 -3.71 12.86 -0.54
CA PRO A 221 -5.04 12.83 0.09
C PRO A 221 -6.11 12.17 -0.78
N ALA A 222 -6.08 12.42 -2.09
CA ALA A 222 -7.05 11.84 -3.01
C ALA A 222 -6.88 10.32 -3.17
N THR A 223 -5.64 9.83 -3.21
CA THR A 223 -5.36 8.39 -3.22
C THR A 223 -5.87 7.73 -1.94
N MET A 224 -5.61 8.34 -0.79
CA MET A 224 -6.05 7.84 0.52
C MET A 224 -7.57 7.79 0.63
N LYS A 225 -8.26 8.88 0.28
CA LYS A 225 -9.72 8.96 0.26
C LYS A 225 -10.32 7.92 -0.68
N HIS A 226 -9.73 7.71 -1.86
CA HIS A 226 -10.19 6.71 -2.82
C HIS A 226 -10.09 5.28 -2.27
N LEU A 227 -8.97 4.92 -1.61
CA LEU A 227 -8.80 3.62 -0.98
C LEU A 227 -9.79 3.38 0.16
N LEU A 228 -10.02 4.39 1.01
CA LEU A 228 -10.98 4.30 2.12
C LEU A 228 -12.41 4.14 1.61
N ARG A 229 -12.83 4.94 0.61
CA ARG A 229 -14.17 4.85 0.01
C ARG A 229 -14.48 3.47 -0.57
N ASN A 230 -13.49 2.84 -1.21
CA ASN A 230 -13.67 1.57 -1.92
C ASN A 230 -13.41 0.34 -1.04
N TYR A 231 -13.29 0.47 0.29
CA TYR A 231 -12.91 -0.67 1.14
C TYR A 231 -13.85 -1.89 0.98
N GLY A 232 -15.16 -1.66 0.84
CA GLY A 232 -16.14 -2.73 0.66
C GLY A 232 -16.00 -3.42 -0.70
N SER A 233 -15.74 -2.67 -1.76
CA SER A 233 -15.49 -3.17 -3.12
C SER A 233 -14.17 -3.96 -3.17
N ILE A 234 -13.13 -3.48 -2.47
CA ILE A 234 -11.87 -4.20 -2.31
C ILE A 234 -12.09 -5.54 -1.60
N LEU A 235 -12.86 -5.58 -0.51
CA LEU A 235 -13.16 -6.83 0.20
C LEU A 235 -13.85 -7.85 -0.71
N LYS A 236 -14.92 -7.43 -1.41
CA LYS A 236 -15.65 -8.29 -2.36
C LYS A 236 -14.72 -8.81 -3.46
N CYS A 237 -13.90 -7.93 -4.01
CA CYS A 237 -12.92 -8.27 -5.03
C CYS A 237 -11.95 -9.36 -4.59
N LEU A 238 -11.46 -9.29 -3.34
CA LEU A 238 -10.50 -10.25 -2.79
C LEU A 238 -11.04 -11.67 -2.70
N GLU A 239 -12.36 -11.85 -2.60
CA GLU A 239 -13.01 -13.16 -2.56
C GLU A 239 -12.96 -13.89 -3.91
N SER A 240 -12.76 -13.18 -5.02
CA SER A 240 -12.77 -13.71 -6.38
C SER A 240 -11.55 -13.30 -7.21
N LEU A 241 -10.50 -12.78 -6.58
CA LEU A 241 -9.35 -12.22 -7.29
C LEU A 241 -8.53 -13.26 -8.05
N ASP A 242 -8.60 -14.52 -7.61
CA ASP A 242 -8.05 -15.70 -8.27
C ASP A 242 -8.77 -16.05 -9.59
N THR A 243 -9.92 -15.44 -9.89
CA THR A 243 -10.61 -15.58 -11.17
C THR A 243 -10.18 -14.53 -12.21
N VAL A 244 -9.37 -13.55 -11.80
CA VAL A 244 -8.96 -12.42 -12.64
C VAL A 244 -7.67 -12.75 -13.38
N THR A 245 -7.81 -13.32 -14.57
CA THR A 245 -6.69 -13.64 -15.45
C THR A 245 -6.29 -12.44 -16.29
N ILE A 246 -5.18 -12.57 -17.02
CA ILE A 246 -4.71 -11.55 -17.96
C ILE A 246 -5.66 -11.37 -19.16
N GLN A 247 -6.53 -12.34 -19.43
CA GLN A 247 -7.54 -12.30 -20.49
C GLN A 247 -8.87 -11.68 -20.03
N THR A 248 -9.09 -11.52 -18.73
CA THR A 248 -10.32 -10.93 -18.20
C THR A 248 -10.52 -9.52 -18.75
N GLN A 249 -11.74 -9.23 -19.19
CA GLN A 249 -12.12 -7.94 -19.76
C GLN A 249 -12.93 -7.13 -18.73
N PRO A 250 -12.80 -5.79 -18.72
CA PRO A 250 -13.68 -4.94 -17.93
C PRO A 250 -15.11 -4.99 -18.46
N GLU A 251 -16.09 -4.86 -17.57
CA GLU A 251 -17.52 -4.80 -17.96
C GLU A 251 -17.82 -3.60 -18.86
N ASN A 252 -17.14 -2.48 -18.61
CA ASN A 252 -17.17 -1.29 -19.45
C ASN A 252 -15.78 -0.67 -19.46
N GLU A 253 -15.00 -0.98 -20.51
CA GLU A 253 -13.64 -0.49 -20.64
C GLU A 253 -13.59 1.03 -20.60
N ASP A 254 -14.51 1.79 -21.19
CA ASP A 254 -14.40 3.25 -21.24
C ASP A 254 -14.59 3.93 -19.88
N ASN A 255 -15.26 3.27 -18.94
CA ASN A 255 -15.61 3.86 -17.64
C ASN A 255 -14.71 3.41 -16.48
N ASN A 256 -14.30 2.15 -16.47
CA ASN A 256 -13.47 1.61 -15.39
C ASN A 256 -12.70 0.37 -15.86
N PHE A 257 -11.38 0.46 -15.88
CA PHE A 257 -10.50 -0.69 -16.12
C PHE A 257 -10.00 -1.37 -14.83
N SER A 258 -10.39 -0.89 -13.65
CA SER A 258 -10.01 -1.49 -12.38
C SER A 258 -11.01 -2.54 -11.93
N TYR A 259 -10.52 -3.65 -11.38
CA TYR A 259 -11.40 -4.70 -10.85
C TYR A 259 -11.81 -4.48 -9.39
N CYS A 260 -10.87 -4.12 -8.51
CA CYS A 260 -11.15 -3.98 -7.07
C CYS A 260 -11.73 -2.62 -6.66
N PHE A 261 -11.92 -1.69 -7.59
CA PHE A 261 -12.45 -0.36 -7.31
C PHE A 261 -13.70 -0.10 -8.15
N GLU A 262 -14.71 0.54 -7.57
CA GLU A 262 -15.97 0.87 -8.27
C GLU A 262 -15.78 1.91 -9.38
N GLN A 263 -14.76 2.74 -9.25
CA GLN A 263 -14.36 3.76 -10.21
C GLN A 263 -12.83 3.85 -10.24
N GLU A 264 -12.26 4.40 -11.31
CA GLU A 264 -10.83 4.66 -11.38
C GLU A 264 -10.39 5.71 -10.34
N PHE A 265 -9.10 5.75 -10.00
CA PHE A 265 -8.57 6.80 -9.14
C PHE A 265 -8.81 8.21 -9.76
N PRO A 266 -9.07 9.24 -8.93
CA PRO A 266 -9.27 10.60 -9.43
C PRO A 266 -7.96 11.22 -9.89
N ALA A 267 -8.00 12.24 -10.76
CA ALA A 267 -6.81 12.87 -11.36
C ALA A 267 -5.80 13.44 -10.35
N ASN A 268 -6.27 13.83 -9.16
CA ASN A 268 -5.42 14.32 -8.07
C ASN A 268 -4.78 13.21 -7.22
N ALA A 269 -5.00 11.94 -7.56
CA ALA A 269 -4.33 10.81 -6.94
C ALA A 269 -2.87 10.73 -7.40
N VAL A 270 -1.96 10.80 -6.44
CA VAL A 270 -0.53 10.60 -6.64
C VAL A 270 0.03 9.64 -5.60
N LEU A 271 0.90 8.74 -6.03
CA LEU A 271 1.73 7.93 -5.15
C LEU A 271 3.20 8.27 -5.38
N ILE A 272 3.96 8.33 -4.29
CA ILE A 272 5.41 8.42 -4.35
C ILE A 272 6.04 7.22 -3.67
N LYS A 273 6.99 6.58 -4.37
CA LYS A 273 7.85 5.54 -3.81
C LYS A 273 9.27 6.07 -3.69
N ALA A 274 9.79 6.20 -2.48
CA ALA A 274 11.13 6.69 -2.22
C ALA A 274 12.09 5.54 -1.86
N HIS A 275 13.33 5.64 -2.34
CA HIS A 275 14.44 4.79 -1.90
C HIS A 275 15.41 5.59 -1.05
N TRP A 276 15.65 5.12 0.17
CA TRP A 276 16.52 5.75 1.15
C TRP A 276 17.74 4.87 1.44
N ILE A 277 18.93 5.46 1.36
CA ILE A 277 20.19 4.79 1.69
C ILE A 277 20.74 5.41 2.97
N ARG A 278 21.08 4.56 3.93
CA ARG A 278 21.67 4.97 5.21
C ARG A 278 23.08 5.55 4.98
N SER A 279 23.36 6.73 5.55
CA SER A 279 24.61 7.48 5.33
C SER A 279 25.52 7.60 6.55
N ASP A 280 25.12 7.05 7.70
CA ASP A 280 25.93 7.07 8.92
C ASP A 280 27.31 6.43 8.70
N PHE A 281 28.29 6.88 9.49
CA PHE A 281 29.66 6.34 9.49
C PHE A 281 30.39 6.42 8.13
N GLY A 282 30.02 7.40 7.29
CA GLY A 282 30.67 7.63 6.00
C GLY A 282 30.33 6.59 4.94
N ARG A 283 29.22 5.86 5.10
CA ARG A 283 28.72 4.91 4.09
C ARG A 283 28.54 5.59 2.73
N SER A 284 29.06 4.94 1.70
CA SER A 284 28.83 5.31 0.31
C SER A 284 27.51 4.76 -0.21
N MET A 285 27.07 5.30 -1.34
CA MET A 285 26.01 4.74 -2.18
C MET A 285 26.55 4.49 -3.60
N PRO A 286 26.00 3.52 -4.34
CA PRO A 286 26.36 3.34 -5.74
C PRO A 286 25.94 4.57 -6.57
N ALA A 287 26.61 4.81 -7.68
CA ALA A 287 26.19 5.74 -8.72
C ALA A 287 26.30 5.08 -10.08
N PHE A 288 25.35 5.41 -10.95
CA PHE A 288 25.10 4.72 -12.20
C PHE A 288 25.30 5.65 -13.38
N ASP A 289 25.89 5.11 -14.44
CA ASP A 289 26.00 5.76 -15.74
C ASP A 289 24.77 5.43 -16.58
N THR A 290 24.16 6.47 -17.11
CA THR A 290 22.96 6.43 -17.96
C THR A 290 23.21 7.17 -19.27
N ASP A 291 24.47 7.29 -19.66
CA ASP A 291 24.86 7.76 -21.00
C ASP A 291 24.63 6.66 -22.04
N ALA A 292 24.70 7.05 -23.33
CA ALA A 292 24.41 6.16 -24.45
C ALA A 292 25.25 4.88 -24.43
N ASP A 293 26.55 4.96 -24.15
CA ASP A 293 27.45 3.82 -24.14
C ASP A 293 27.12 2.85 -23.00
N ALA A 294 26.79 3.38 -21.82
CA ALA A 294 26.37 2.58 -20.68
C ALA A 294 25.05 1.85 -20.96
N LEU A 295 24.07 2.55 -21.55
CA LEU A 295 22.75 1.97 -21.87
C LEU A 295 22.83 0.94 -22.98
N GLN A 296 23.63 1.15 -24.02
CA GLN A 296 23.84 0.15 -25.07
C GLN A 296 24.42 -1.15 -24.51
N LYS A 297 25.33 -1.08 -23.53
CA LYS A 297 25.87 -2.27 -22.85
C LYS A 297 24.82 -2.93 -21.96
N LEU A 298 24.05 -2.12 -21.23
CA LEU A 298 23.05 -2.60 -20.28
C LEU A 298 21.84 -3.24 -20.97
N LEU A 299 21.37 -2.66 -22.07
CA LEU A 299 20.13 -3.02 -22.75
C LEU A 299 20.38 -3.88 -23.99
N GLY A 300 21.60 -3.86 -24.53
CA GLY A 300 21.94 -4.49 -25.79
C GLY A 300 21.80 -6.02 -25.83
N PRO A 301 21.86 -6.61 -27.04
CA PRO A 301 21.73 -8.05 -27.23
C PRO A 301 22.71 -8.86 -26.37
N GLY A 302 22.21 -9.91 -25.71
CA GLY A 302 23.01 -10.77 -24.84
C GLY A 302 23.27 -10.21 -23.43
N SER A 303 22.88 -8.95 -23.14
CA SER A 303 22.92 -8.44 -21.77
C SER A 303 21.86 -9.14 -20.90
N VAL A 304 22.22 -9.38 -19.63
CA VAL A 304 21.28 -9.87 -18.60
C VAL A 304 20.31 -8.79 -18.13
N GLY A 305 20.56 -7.51 -18.44
CA GLY A 305 19.68 -6.41 -18.07
C GLY A 305 19.57 -6.20 -16.56
N ASP A 306 20.71 -6.24 -15.86
CA ASP A 306 20.80 -6.00 -14.41
C ASP A 306 21.68 -4.77 -14.18
N TRP A 307 21.23 -3.86 -13.31
CA TRP A 307 21.98 -2.67 -12.90
C TRP A 307 23.23 -2.99 -12.05
N ALA A 308 23.31 -4.20 -11.50
CA ALA A 308 24.39 -4.66 -10.63
C ALA A 308 24.67 -3.69 -9.46
N ASP A 309 25.91 -3.63 -8.96
CA ASP A 309 26.31 -2.79 -7.82
C ASP A 309 26.63 -1.32 -8.21
N GLY A 310 26.24 -0.90 -9.41
CA GLY A 310 26.55 0.42 -9.98
C GLY A 310 27.96 0.56 -10.55
N ASN A 311 28.22 1.69 -11.21
CA ASN A 311 29.47 1.95 -11.92
C ASN A 311 30.58 2.51 -11.01
N ARG A 312 30.20 3.07 -9.86
CA ARG A 312 31.11 3.66 -8.87
C ARG A 312 30.43 3.82 -7.52
N ASN A 313 31.22 4.05 -6.47
CA ASN A 313 30.74 4.38 -5.13
C ASN A 313 31.01 5.86 -4.82
N VAL A 314 30.01 6.54 -4.27
CA VAL A 314 30.05 7.97 -3.94
C VAL A 314 29.55 8.24 -2.52
N ASN A 315 29.93 9.38 -1.95
CA ASN A 315 29.47 9.80 -0.62
C ASN A 315 29.03 11.29 -0.66
N PRO A 316 27.88 11.59 -1.29
CA PRO A 316 27.45 12.98 -1.46
C PRO A 316 27.13 13.66 -0.13
N GLY A 317 27.56 14.91 0.01
CA GLY A 317 27.22 15.76 1.16
C GLY A 317 25.72 16.13 1.18
N PRO A 318 25.19 16.58 2.33
CA PRO A 318 23.79 16.99 2.47
C PRO A 318 23.40 18.23 1.65
N ASP A 319 24.37 18.90 1.02
CA ASP A 319 24.19 19.97 0.04
C ASP A 319 23.94 19.45 -1.39
N LYS A 320 24.16 18.15 -1.65
CA LYS A 320 24.04 17.50 -2.97
C LYS A 320 22.96 16.44 -3.06
N VAL A 321 22.34 16.07 -1.94
CA VAL A 321 21.32 15.01 -1.90
C VAL A 321 20.36 15.27 -0.76
N LEU A 322 19.06 15.00 -0.98
CA LEU A 322 18.07 15.14 0.08
C LEU A 322 18.44 14.21 1.23
N THR A 323 18.77 14.80 2.37
CA THR A 323 19.24 14.08 3.55
C THR A 323 18.26 14.31 4.68
N ILE A 324 17.81 13.24 5.31
CA ILE A 324 16.95 13.28 6.48
C ILE A 324 17.67 12.71 7.69
N LYS A 325 17.37 13.26 8.87
CA LYS A 325 17.81 12.70 10.15
C LYS A 325 16.60 12.25 10.93
N LEU A 326 16.54 10.95 11.23
CA LEU A 326 15.46 10.35 11.99
C LEU A 326 15.62 10.65 13.49
N LYS A 327 14.55 10.44 14.27
CA LYS A 327 14.54 10.71 15.71
C LYS A 327 15.54 9.88 16.50
N ASN A 328 15.80 8.65 16.03
CA ASN A 328 16.79 7.75 16.62
C ASN A 328 18.25 8.17 16.33
N GLY A 329 18.44 9.22 15.53
CA GLY A 329 19.74 9.76 15.17
C GLY A 329 20.29 9.26 13.83
N ASP A 330 19.66 8.23 13.23
CA ASP A 330 20.08 7.67 11.96
C ASP A 330 19.89 8.68 10.82
N THR A 331 20.86 8.70 9.91
CA THR A 331 20.85 9.60 8.75
C THR A 331 20.63 8.80 7.48
N TYR A 332 19.71 9.28 6.63
CA TYR A 332 19.39 8.69 5.34
C TYR A 332 19.48 9.73 4.23
N ARG A 333 19.87 9.27 3.04
CA ARG A 333 19.89 10.04 1.80
C ARG A 333 18.92 9.41 0.82
N MET A 334 18.15 10.23 0.13
CA MET A 334 17.22 9.74 -0.86
C MET A 334 17.95 9.47 -2.18
N ALA A 335 18.03 8.23 -2.59
CA ALA A 335 18.74 7.86 -3.81
C ALA A 335 17.83 7.85 -5.04
N ALA A 336 16.54 7.55 -4.85
CA ALA A 336 15.57 7.49 -5.94
C ALA A 336 14.15 7.76 -5.50
N LEU A 337 13.31 8.10 -6.47
CA LEU A 337 11.88 8.35 -6.35
C LEU A 337 11.15 7.81 -7.57
N HIS A 338 10.02 7.14 -7.37
CA HIS A 338 8.95 7.10 -8.37
C HIS A 338 7.85 8.07 -7.97
N ILE A 339 7.32 8.77 -8.96
CA ILE A 339 6.13 9.63 -8.82
C ILE A 339 5.12 9.13 -9.86
N MET A 340 3.96 8.70 -9.38
CA MET A 340 2.90 8.14 -10.19
C MET A 340 1.68 9.05 -10.05
N SER A 341 1.30 9.76 -11.10
CA SER A 341 0.15 10.68 -11.09
C SER A 341 -1.00 10.14 -11.93
N LYS A 342 -2.23 10.18 -11.44
CA LYS A 342 -3.43 9.75 -12.16
C LYS A 342 -4.01 10.83 -13.10
N GLU A 343 -3.22 11.85 -13.46
CA GLU A 343 -3.64 12.87 -14.44
C GLU A 343 -3.94 12.30 -15.84
N LEU A 344 -3.49 11.06 -16.12
CA LEU A 344 -3.85 10.26 -17.29
C LEU A 344 -4.52 8.97 -16.86
N ARG A 345 -5.28 8.36 -17.79
CA ARG A 345 -5.97 7.10 -17.54
C ARG A 345 -5.03 5.98 -17.09
N HIS A 346 -3.92 5.80 -17.80
CA HIS A 346 -2.87 4.82 -17.47
C HIS A 346 -1.73 5.37 -16.60
N TRP A 347 -1.99 6.48 -15.90
CA TRP A 347 -1.05 7.21 -15.04
C TRP A 347 0.16 7.78 -15.79
N VAL A 348 0.69 8.90 -15.28
CA VAL A 348 2.01 9.39 -15.65
C VAL A 348 3.02 8.77 -14.70
N TRP A 349 3.95 8.00 -15.24
CA TRP A 349 4.97 7.27 -14.49
C TRP A 349 6.31 7.97 -14.60
N ILE A 350 6.75 8.59 -13.52
CA ILE A 350 8.00 9.33 -13.46
C ILE A 350 8.95 8.60 -12.54
N THR A 351 10.18 8.43 -12.99
CA THR A 351 11.26 7.88 -12.17
C THR A 351 12.41 8.87 -12.10
N MET A 352 12.93 9.08 -10.90
CA MET A 352 14.04 9.98 -10.62
C MET A 352 15.12 9.26 -9.84
N TRP A 353 16.38 9.52 -10.17
CA TRP A 353 17.52 8.90 -9.49
C TRP A 353 18.66 9.89 -9.33
N TRP A 354 19.34 9.79 -8.20
CA TRP A 354 20.49 10.63 -7.90
C TRP A 354 21.69 10.26 -8.77
N SER A 355 22.40 11.27 -9.26
CA SER A 355 23.63 11.13 -10.05
C SER A 355 24.67 12.20 -9.68
N ASP A 356 25.93 11.80 -9.71
CA ASP A 356 27.11 12.68 -9.63
C ASP A 356 27.47 13.31 -11.00
N LYS A 357 26.79 12.91 -12.08
CA LYS A 357 26.83 13.55 -13.40
C LYS A 357 25.43 14.09 -13.77
N PRO A 358 24.87 15.03 -13.00
CA PRO A 358 23.45 15.32 -13.08
C PRO A 358 23.02 16.14 -14.29
N ASP A 359 23.94 16.80 -14.98
CA ASP A 359 23.64 17.72 -16.09
C ASP A 359 23.87 17.08 -17.48
N SER A 360 24.06 15.76 -17.53
CA SER A 360 24.13 14.97 -18.75
C SER A 360 22.92 14.05 -18.88
N ASP A 361 22.71 13.52 -20.09
CA ASP A 361 21.72 12.50 -20.41
C ASP A 361 20.33 12.84 -19.84
N PHE A 362 19.73 11.99 -19.01
CA PHE A 362 18.39 12.14 -18.42
C PHE A 362 18.23 13.32 -17.44
N GLY A 363 19.29 14.11 -17.21
CA GLY A 363 19.23 15.37 -16.47
C GLY A 363 19.62 16.62 -17.28
N ALA A 364 19.99 16.47 -18.54
CA ALA A 364 20.45 17.60 -19.37
C ALA A 364 19.35 18.63 -19.66
N ASP A 365 18.08 18.20 -19.67
CA ASP A 365 16.90 19.05 -19.91
C ASP A 365 16.25 19.56 -18.62
N ARG A 366 16.87 19.37 -17.45
CA ARG A 366 16.30 19.79 -16.16
C ARG A 366 15.96 21.29 -16.18
N PRO A 367 14.69 21.68 -16.00
CA PRO A 367 14.27 23.07 -16.01
C PRO A 367 14.93 23.91 -14.91
N GLN A 368 15.13 25.20 -15.18
CA GLN A 368 15.69 26.13 -14.19
C GLN A 368 14.85 26.19 -12.91
N ALA A 369 13.52 26.11 -13.02
CA ALA A 369 12.64 26.04 -11.84
C ALA A 369 12.98 24.87 -10.91
N VAL A 370 13.34 23.69 -11.44
CA VAL A 370 13.76 22.54 -10.62
C VAL A 370 15.13 22.79 -9.99
N ARG A 371 16.04 23.47 -10.71
CA ARG A 371 17.37 23.84 -10.21
C ARG A 371 17.30 24.85 -9.07
N ASP A 372 16.35 25.77 -9.18
CA ASP A 372 16.12 26.85 -8.21
C ASP A 372 15.26 26.40 -7.01
N MET A 373 14.48 25.31 -7.15
CA MET A 373 13.59 24.82 -6.10
C MET A 373 14.29 23.98 -5.02
N LEU A 374 13.84 24.17 -3.77
CA LEU A 374 14.04 23.28 -2.61
C LEU A 374 15.47 22.85 -2.31
N ALA A 375 16.39 23.82 -2.25
CA ALA A 375 17.81 23.60 -2.00
C ALA A 375 18.54 22.88 -3.16
N PRO A 376 19.88 23.07 -3.29
CA PRO A 376 20.66 22.51 -4.41
C PRO A 376 20.60 20.98 -4.53
N VAL A 377 20.03 20.29 -3.55
CA VAL A 377 19.94 18.83 -3.46
C VAL A 377 19.15 18.21 -4.63
N TRP A 378 18.12 18.88 -5.15
CA TRP A 378 17.32 18.35 -6.26
C TRP A 378 18.00 18.48 -7.62
N SER A 379 19.01 19.35 -7.72
CA SER A 379 19.81 19.52 -8.94
C SER A 379 20.66 18.30 -9.27
N ASN A 380 20.72 17.30 -8.39
CA ASN A 380 21.47 16.06 -8.62
C ASN A 380 20.62 14.88 -9.13
N TYR A 381 19.31 15.07 -9.34
CA TYR A 381 18.44 13.98 -9.81
C TYR A 381 18.19 14.06 -11.31
N LYS A 382 18.39 12.93 -11.98
CA LYS A 382 17.95 12.69 -13.36
C LYS A 382 16.50 12.21 -13.35
N MET A 383 15.80 12.31 -14.48
CA MET A 383 14.39 11.93 -14.59
C MET A 383 14.13 11.21 -15.91
N ASN A 384 13.27 10.19 -15.86
CA ASN A 384 12.66 9.60 -17.04
C ASN A 384 11.15 9.37 -16.82
N VAL A 385 10.38 9.27 -17.91
CA VAL A 385 8.92 9.24 -17.87
C VAL A 385 8.35 8.28 -18.92
N VAL A 386 7.27 7.60 -18.53
CA VAL A 386 6.39 6.82 -19.41
C VAL A 386 4.94 7.15 -19.06
N VAL A 387 4.09 7.28 -20.07
CA VAL A 387 2.67 7.66 -19.94
C VAL A 387 1.73 6.64 -20.59
N ASP A 388 2.25 5.79 -21.46
CA ASP A 388 1.47 4.76 -22.18
C ASP A 388 2.36 3.55 -22.47
N TYR A 389 1.75 2.42 -22.84
CA TYR A 389 2.43 1.26 -23.39
C TYR A 389 2.91 1.51 -24.82
N ASN A 390 2.13 2.21 -25.64
CA ASN A 390 2.50 2.53 -27.01
C ASN A 390 2.74 4.03 -27.17
N GLU A 391 4.01 4.42 -27.17
CA GLU A 391 4.40 5.83 -27.08
C GLU A 391 4.80 6.47 -28.41
N ARG A 392 4.57 5.77 -29.53
CA ARG A 392 4.55 6.21 -30.95
C ARG A 392 5.63 7.22 -31.41
N ASP A 393 6.67 7.44 -30.63
CA ASP A 393 7.83 8.26 -30.94
C ASP A 393 8.82 7.39 -31.74
N LEU A 394 8.76 7.48 -33.08
CA LEU A 394 9.71 6.78 -33.94
C LEU A 394 11.17 7.26 -33.76
N ASN A 395 11.35 8.52 -33.35
CA ASN A 395 12.66 9.13 -33.12
C ASN A 395 12.62 10.09 -31.91
N PRO A 396 12.53 9.56 -30.68
CA PRO A 396 12.30 10.38 -29.49
C PRO A 396 13.44 11.36 -29.18
N GLY A 397 14.68 11.06 -29.62
CA GLY A 397 15.82 11.96 -29.46
C GLY A 397 15.71 13.26 -30.27
N GLN A 398 14.87 13.33 -31.31
CA GLN A 398 14.76 14.51 -32.19
C GLN A 398 14.32 15.78 -31.46
N TRP A 399 13.60 15.63 -30.35
CA TRP A 399 13.09 16.72 -29.54
C TRP A 399 14.17 17.45 -28.73
N PHE A 400 15.39 16.91 -28.68
CA PHE A 400 16.48 17.35 -27.79
C PHE A 400 17.75 17.73 -28.54
N ALA A 401 17.62 18.38 -29.71
CA ALA A 401 18.77 18.83 -30.51
C ALA A 401 19.74 19.72 -29.72
N ASP A 402 19.22 20.51 -28.77
CA ASP A 402 19.99 21.39 -27.90
C ASP A 402 20.56 20.67 -26.66
N GLN A 403 20.19 19.40 -26.43
CA GLN A 403 20.67 18.56 -25.34
C GLN A 403 21.22 17.22 -25.90
N PRO A 404 22.37 17.24 -26.61
CA PRO A 404 22.85 16.07 -27.36
C PRO A 404 23.06 14.83 -26.50
N THR A 405 23.54 15.00 -25.25
CA THR A 405 23.72 13.85 -24.34
C THR A 405 22.41 13.16 -23.95
N LEU A 406 21.29 13.91 -23.88
CA LEU A 406 19.95 13.36 -23.64
C LEU A 406 19.44 12.65 -24.88
N ALA A 407 19.56 13.29 -26.05
CA ALA A 407 19.16 12.71 -27.33
C ALA A 407 19.87 11.35 -27.56
N ASP A 408 21.18 11.30 -27.34
CA ASP A 408 21.98 10.09 -27.50
C ASP A 408 21.56 8.98 -26.51
N ALA A 409 21.32 9.31 -25.25
CA ALA A 409 20.89 8.35 -24.23
C ALA A 409 19.48 7.81 -24.49
N ILE A 410 18.54 8.68 -24.90
CA ILE A 410 17.18 8.29 -25.30
C ILE A 410 17.24 7.34 -26.51
N ASN A 411 18.03 7.68 -27.54
CA ASN A 411 18.16 6.86 -28.74
C ASN A 411 18.84 5.51 -28.44
N ALA A 412 19.79 5.47 -27.51
CA ALA A 412 20.42 4.24 -27.05
C ALA A 412 19.48 3.30 -26.29
N ALA A 413 18.44 3.85 -25.65
CA ALA A 413 17.45 3.09 -24.89
C ALA A 413 16.17 2.75 -25.68
N ALA A 414 15.97 3.39 -26.84
CA ALA A 414 14.78 3.22 -27.67
C ALA A 414 14.72 1.82 -28.29
N ASP A 415 13.53 1.22 -28.27
CA ASP A 415 13.21 -0.03 -28.95
C ASP A 415 11.85 0.10 -29.65
N SER A 416 11.86 0.24 -30.97
CA SER A 416 10.70 0.24 -31.88
C SER A 416 9.38 0.74 -31.25
N ASP A 417 9.32 2.04 -30.93
CA ASP A 417 8.15 2.78 -30.41
C ASP A 417 7.81 2.60 -28.91
N LEU A 418 8.64 1.87 -28.16
CA LEU A 418 8.44 1.62 -26.73
C LEU A 418 9.51 2.32 -25.88
N THR A 419 9.10 3.28 -25.04
CA THR A 419 10.05 3.96 -24.14
C THR A 419 10.49 3.04 -23.02
N TRP A 420 11.80 2.99 -22.86
CA TRP A 420 12.47 2.46 -21.69
C TRP A 420 12.39 3.43 -20.52
N SER A 421 12.14 2.95 -19.30
CA SER A 421 12.23 3.76 -18.09
C SER A 421 12.40 2.88 -16.85
N SER A 422 13.65 2.64 -16.45
CA SER A 422 14.01 1.83 -15.29
C SER A 422 14.90 2.64 -14.33
N ASN A 423 14.68 2.52 -13.02
CA ASN A 423 15.50 3.21 -12.02
C ASN A 423 16.62 2.29 -11.51
N PRO A 424 17.87 2.74 -11.56
CA PRO A 424 18.99 1.91 -11.11
C PRO A 424 18.99 1.58 -9.60
N TYR A 425 18.23 2.30 -8.77
CA TYR A 425 18.14 2.05 -7.33
C TYR A 425 16.85 1.34 -6.89
N LEU A 426 15.89 1.10 -7.79
CA LEU A 426 14.60 0.49 -7.43
C LEU A 426 14.33 -0.82 -8.18
N GLU A 427 14.79 -0.95 -9.43
CA GLU A 427 14.58 -2.10 -10.31
C GLU A 427 15.79 -3.04 -10.29
N HIS A 428 16.07 -3.66 -9.15
CA HIS A 428 17.16 -4.62 -9.03
C HIS A 428 16.79 -6.00 -9.58
N GLY A 429 17.77 -6.74 -10.06
CA GLY A 429 17.60 -8.11 -10.52
C GLY A 429 17.71 -8.26 -12.03
N ARG A 430 17.71 -9.50 -12.48
CA ARG A 430 17.85 -9.86 -13.89
C ARG A 430 16.65 -9.34 -14.69
N GLY A 431 16.90 -8.82 -15.89
CA GLY A 431 15.87 -8.28 -16.78
C GLY A 431 15.28 -6.93 -16.36
N ASN A 432 15.33 -6.57 -15.07
CA ASN A 432 14.69 -5.38 -14.51
C ASN A 432 15.23 -4.06 -15.03
N ALA A 433 16.49 -4.01 -15.48
CA ALA A 433 17.03 -2.83 -16.13
C ALA A 433 16.41 -2.56 -17.52
N LYS A 434 15.77 -3.55 -18.16
CA LYS A 434 15.21 -3.42 -19.51
C LYS A 434 13.75 -2.99 -19.53
N THR A 435 13.11 -2.86 -18.38
CA THR A 435 11.67 -2.68 -18.28
C THR A 435 11.26 -1.22 -18.39
N ASN A 436 9.95 -0.98 -18.27
CA ASN A 436 9.42 0.33 -17.94
C ASN A 436 8.38 0.23 -16.80
N CYS A 437 8.05 1.39 -16.21
CA CYS A 437 7.16 1.47 -15.06
C CYS A 437 5.79 0.85 -15.34
N ILE A 438 5.08 1.31 -16.38
CA ILE A 438 3.73 0.87 -16.71
C ILE A 438 3.67 -0.64 -17.00
N GLY A 439 4.67 -1.13 -17.73
CA GLY A 439 4.82 -2.52 -18.13
C GLY A 439 5.00 -3.47 -16.96
N CYS A 440 5.88 -3.12 -16.02
CA CYS A 440 6.05 -3.90 -14.80
C CYS A 440 4.83 -3.79 -13.87
N HIS A 441 4.24 -2.60 -13.76
CA HIS A 441 3.12 -2.34 -12.87
C HIS A 441 1.77 -2.88 -13.35
N GLN A 442 1.64 -3.30 -14.61
CA GLN A 442 0.40 -3.89 -15.12
C GLN A 442 -0.05 -5.11 -14.30
N HIS A 443 0.90 -5.82 -13.70
CA HIS A 443 0.64 -6.97 -12.84
C HIS A 443 0.27 -6.59 -11.40
N GLY A 444 0.20 -5.30 -11.07
CA GLY A 444 -0.19 -4.79 -9.75
C GLY A 444 -1.54 -5.35 -9.30
N GLY A 445 -1.52 -6.09 -8.19
CA GLY A 445 -2.71 -6.72 -7.61
C GLY A 445 -3.03 -8.13 -8.13
N SER A 446 -2.24 -8.68 -9.06
CA SER A 446 -2.42 -10.06 -9.51
C SER A 446 -2.03 -11.07 -8.44
N THR A 447 -2.94 -12.01 -8.16
CA THR A 447 -2.71 -13.20 -7.32
C THR A 447 -2.43 -14.46 -8.14
N ILE A 448 -2.88 -14.48 -9.39
CA ILE A 448 -2.71 -15.59 -10.33
C ILE A 448 -1.93 -15.17 -11.59
N GLY A 449 -1.23 -16.14 -12.18
CA GLY A 449 -0.47 -16.06 -13.41
C GLY A 449 -1.05 -16.98 -14.51
N PRO A 450 -0.33 -17.14 -15.63
CA PRO A 450 -0.67 -18.11 -16.66
C PRO A 450 -0.60 -19.54 -16.13
N ASP A 451 -1.43 -20.44 -16.66
CA ASP A 451 -1.32 -21.89 -16.46
C ASP A 451 -0.09 -22.43 -17.21
N LEU A 452 0.93 -22.86 -16.47
CA LEU A 452 2.19 -23.36 -17.03
C LEU A 452 2.27 -24.89 -17.09
N ASP A 453 1.41 -25.62 -16.37
CA ASP A 453 1.42 -27.09 -16.33
C ASP A 453 0.29 -27.73 -17.18
N GLY A 454 -0.63 -26.92 -17.68
CA GLY A 454 -1.69 -27.29 -18.62
C GLY A 454 -2.89 -27.96 -17.95
N ASP A 455 -3.06 -27.83 -16.64
CA ASP A 455 -4.18 -28.41 -15.90
C ASP A 455 -5.50 -27.61 -16.02
N SER A 456 -5.47 -26.49 -16.76
CA SER A 456 -6.57 -25.52 -16.93
C SER A 456 -6.91 -24.73 -15.67
N ILE A 457 -6.00 -24.68 -14.71
CA ILE A 457 -6.06 -23.86 -13.50
C ILE A 457 -4.90 -22.85 -13.56
N ALA A 458 -5.19 -21.60 -13.21
CA ALA A 458 -4.16 -20.57 -13.20
C ALA A 458 -3.17 -20.79 -12.05
N ASP A 459 -1.87 -20.72 -12.35
CA ASP A 459 -0.82 -20.81 -11.34
C ASP A 459 -0.81 -19.58 -10.40
N PRO A 460 -0.28 -19.68 -9.17
CA PRO A 460 0.02 -18.51 -8.36
C PRO A 460 0.94 -17.52 -9.08
N PHE A 461 0.66 -16.22 -8.95
CA PHE A 461 1.46 -15.20 -9.62
C PHE A 461 2.89 -15.11 -9.09
N ASP A 462 3.86 -15.44 -9.94
CA ASP A 462 5.30 -15.28 -9.68
C ASP A 462 5.88 -14.17 -10.57
N LEU A 463 6.36 -13.10 -9.94
CA LEU A 463 6.89 -11.92 -10.63
C LEU A 463 8.26 -12.21 -11.28
N GLU A 464 9.12 -12.98 -10.61
CA GLU A 464 10.48 -13.26 -11.12
C GLU A 464 10.39 -14.15 -12.36
N LEU A 465 9.49 -15.14 -12.32
CA LEU A 465 9.22 -16.01 -13.47
C LEU A 465 8.68 -15.22 -14.67
N VAL A 466 7.78 -14.25 -14.43
CA VAL A 466 7.27 -13.39 -15.49
C VAL A 466 8.42 -12.59 -16.11
N ILE A 467 9.19 -11.86 -15.31
CA ILE A 467 10.26 -10.98 -15.81
C ILE A 467 11.34 -11.73 -16.58
N ASP A 468 11.70 -12.95 -16.15
CA ASP A 468 12.72 -13.77 -16.81
C ASP A 468 12.22 -14.48 -18.09
N SER A 469 10.93 -14.41 -18.41
CA SER A 469 10.32 -15.09 -19.56
C SER A 469 9.91 -14.11 -20.66
N PRO A 470 10.55 -14.13 -21.85
CA PRO A 470 10.14 -13.31 -22.99
C PRO A 470 8.71 -13.56 -23.48
N ILE A 471 8.15 -14.74 -23.18
CA ILE A 471 6.78 -15.10 -23.55
C ILE A 471 5.79 -14.44 -22.58
N LEU A 472 6.10 -14.48 -21.28
CA LEU A 472 5.24 -13.92 -20.25
C LEU A 472 5.43 -12.42 -20.09
N PHE A 473 6.56 -11.88 -20.56
CA PHE A 473 6.95 -10.48 -20.42
C PHE A 473 7.56 -9.94 -21.72
N PRO A 474 6.75 -9.88 -22.80
CA PRO A 474 7.19 -9.50 -24.13
C PRO A 474 7.74 -8.07 -24.14
N ASN A 475 8.81 -7.85 -24.92
CA ASN A 475 9.58 -6.60 -24.94
C ASN A 475 9.96 -6.09 -23.54
N ASN A 476 10.33 -7.01 -22.63
CA ASN A 476 10.69 -6.70 -21.25
C ASN A 476 9.56 -5.95 -20.52
N GLY A 477 8.31 -6.39 -20.75
CA GLY A 477 7.13 -5.86 -20.10
C GLY A 477 6.55 -4.60 -20.73
N ARG A 478 7.20 -4.01 -21.73
CA ARG A 478 6.77 -2.73 -22.31
C ARG A 478 5.46 -2.82 -23.12
N ILE A 479 4.96 -4.02 -23.41
CA ILE A 479 3.69 -4.25 -24.11
C ILE A 479 2.54 -4.44 -23.10
N LYS A 480 1.38 -3.85 -23.40
CA LYS A 480 0.12 -4.10 -22.67
C LYS A 480 -0.33 -5.54 -22.90
N GLN A 481 -0.53 -6.29 -21.83
CA GLN A 481 -0.98 -7.68 -21.91
C GLN A 481 -2.41 -7.90 -21.39
N ARG A 482 -2.98 -6.93 -20.66
CA ARG A 482 -4.33 -7.02 -20.05
C ARG A 482 -5.13 -5.75 -20.27
N ASN A 483 -6.45 -5.87 -20.25
CA ASN A 483 -7.39 -4.75 -20.32
C ASN A 483 -8.07 -4.44 -18.97
N LEU A 484 -8.13 -5.42 -18.06
CA LEU A 484 -8.60 -5.25 -16.69
C LEU A 484 -7.44 -5.34 -15.70
N PHE A 485 -7.33 -4.37 -14.79
CA PHE A 485 -6.23 -4.24 -13.84
C PHE A 485 -6.76 -4.50 -12.42
N PRO A 486 -6.25 -5.52 -11.71
CA PRO A 486 -6.76 -5.90 -10.40
C PRO A 486 -6.83 -4.72 -9.40
N ALA A 487 -5.76 -3.94 -9.32
CA ALA A 487 -5.62 -2.87 -8.34
C ALA A 487 -5.16 -1.54 -8.98
N ASP A 488 -5.60 -1.22 -10.21
CA ASP A 488 -5.21 0.00 -10.94
C ASP A 488 -3.69 0.28 -10.82
N TYR A 489 -2.87 -0.73 -11.15
CA TYR A 489 -1.39 -0.70 -11.08
C TYR A 489 -0.73 -0.67 -9.69
N LEU A 490 -1.50 -0.63 -8.59
CA LEU A 490 -0.95 -0.51 -7.25
C LEU A 490 -0.46 -1.84 -6.68
N TRP A 491 0.85 -2.07 -6.74
CA TRP A 491 1.51 -3.13 -5.99
C TRP A 491 1.35 -3.00 -4.48
N SER A 492 1.15 -1.79 -3.96
CA SER A 492 1.07 -1.51 -2.52
C SER A 492 -0.14 -2.16 -1.82
N THR A 493 -1.13 -2.58 -2.58
CA THR A 493 -2.33 -3.27 -2.08
C THR A 493 -2.01 -4.67 -1.52
N GLN A 494 -1.17 -5.43 -2.23
CA GLN A 494 -0.83 -6.81 -1.89
C GLN A 494 0.65 -7.02 -1.53
N ARG A 495 1.53 -6.16 -2.05
CA ARG A 495 2.97 -6.19 -1.85
C ARG A 495 3.42 -4.89 -1.18
N VAL A 496 4.61 -4.88 -0.60
CA VAL A 496 5.19 -3.71 0.10
C VAL A 496 4.41 -3.29 1.36
N ASP A 497 3.30 -2.55 1.21
CA ASP A 497 2.52 -2.00 2.33
C ASP A 497 1.35 -2.90 2.74
N LYS A 498 0.92 -3.83 1.87
CA LYS A 498 -0.15 -4.81 2.12
C LYS A 498 -1.45 -4.15 2.61
N LEU A 499 -1.88 -3.07 1.97
CA LEU A 499 -3.09 -2.34 2.38
C LEU A 499 -4.34 -3.24 2.45
N ASN A 500 -4.47 -4.21 1.55
CA ASN A 500 -5.57 -5.18 1.56
C ASN A 500 -5.57 -6.01 2.84
N GLN A 501 -4.38 -6.41 3.32
CA GLN A 501 -4.26 -7.15 4.57
C GLN A 501 -4.68 -6.29 5.77
N VAL A 502 -4.40 -4.98 5.76
CA VAL A 502 -4.87 -4.07 6.81
C VAL A 502 -6.39 -4.08 6.86
N ILE A 503 -7.06 -3.87 5.72
CA ILE A 503 -8.52 -3.89 5.62
C ILE A 503 -9.08 -5.22 6.14
N VAL A 504 -8.61 -6.35 5.58
CA VAL A 504 -9.07 -7.70 5.95
C VAL A 504 -8.89 -7.96 7.45
N SER A 505 -7.72 -7.60 8.00
CA SER A 505 -7.43 -7.86 9.42
C SER A 505 -8.31 -7.05 10.37
N GLU A 506 -8.52 -5.76 10.08
CA GLU A 506 -9.36 -4.91 10.93
C GLU A 506 -10.83 -5.34 10.85
N VAL A 507 -11.32 -5.65 9.65
CA VAL A 507 -12.69 -6.17 9.45
C VAL A 507 -12.90 -7.47 10.20
N ALA A 508 -12.00 -8.45 10.04
CA ALA A 508 -12.09 -9.73 10.74
C ALA A 508 -12.05 -9.58 12.27
N ASN A 509 -11.27 -8.61 12.78
CA ASN A 509 -11.23 -8.33 14.21
C ASN A 509 -12.58 -7.85 14.74
N TYR A 510 -13.22 -6.91 14.05
CA TYR A 510 -14.56 -6.44 14.44
C TYR A 510 -15.63 -7.51 14.23
N ASP A 511 -15.60 -8.28 13.14
CA ASP A 511 -16.54 -9.38 12.93
C ASP A 511 -16.48 -10.38 14.09
N HIS A 512 -15.29 -10.68 14.59
CA HIS A 512 -15.11 -11.54 15.75
C HIS A 512 -15.70 -10.93 17.02
N GLN A 513 -15.48 -9.63 17.27
CA GLN A 513 -16.02 -8.91 18.42
C GLN A 513 -17.55 -8.81 18.35
N ASP A 514 -18.09 -8.41 17.21
CA ASP A 514 -19.51 -8.24 16.93
C ASP A 514 -20.26 -9.58 17.04
N LYS A 515 -19.66 -10.69 16.58
CA LYS A 515 -20.25 -12.02 16.74
C LYS A 515 -20.30 -12.49 18.19
N ALA A 516 -19.35 -12.04 19.02
CA ALA A 516 -19.32 -12.38 20.44
C ALA A 516 -20.34 -11.58 21.26
N ASP A 517 -20.81 -10.44 20.74
CA ASP A 517 -21.86 -9.62 21.34
C ASP A 517 -23.26 -10.10 20.89
N PRO A 518 -24.10 -10.60 21.81
CA PRO A 518 -25.41 -11.13 21.45
C PRO A 518 -26.38 -10.10 20.86
N GLU A 519 -26.31 -8.84 21.29
CA GLU A 519 -27.20 -7.78 20.81
C GLU A 519 -26.81 -7.39 19.38
N ILE A 520 -25.51 -7.24 19.13
CA ILE A 520 -24.98 -6.97 17.79
C ILE A 520 -25.28 -8.12 16.83
N ARG A 521 -25.06 -9.36 17.27
CA ARG A 521 -25.35 -10.53 16.44
C ARG A 521 -26.85 -10.66 16.13
N ALA A 522 -27.73 -10.27 17.04
CA ALA A 522 -29.17 -10.26 16.78
C ALA A 522 -29.54 -9.29 15.63
N ILE A 523 -28.95 -8.10 15.62
CA ILE A 523 -29.10 -7.13 14.51
C ILE A 523 -28.67 -7.76 13.18
N GLN A 524 -27.50 -8.41 13.14
CA GLN A 524 -26.99 -9.07 11.93
C GLN A 524 -27.94 -10.15 11.40
N VAL A 525 -28.45 -10.98 12.32
CA VAL A 525 -29.43 -12.02 11.99
C VAL A 525 -30.72 -11.41 11.44
N ASN A 526 -31.16 -10.27 11.97
CA ASN A 526 -32.38 -9.56 11.55
C ASN A 526 -32.32 -8.93 10.17
N GLN A 527 -31.12 -8.73 9.62
CA GLN A 527 -30.93 -8.31 8.22
C GLN A 527 -31.03 -9.47 7.22
N LEU A 528 -30.94 -10.72 7.68
CA LEU A 528 -31.06 -11.89 6.82
C LEU A 528 -32.53 -12.24 6.58
N THR A 529 -32.82 -12.63 5.33
CA THR A 529 -34.13 -13.21 4.97
C THR A 529 -34.15 -14.67 5.43
N GLY A 530 -35.04 -15.00 6.37
CA GLY A 530 -35.17 -16.37 6.89
C GLY A 530 -36.04 -17.27 6.00
N ASN A 531 -35.69 -18.55 5.93
CA ASN A 531 -36.46 -19.62 5.30
C ASN A 531 -37.29 -20.37 6.36
N ILE A 532 -38.62 -20.31 6.22
CA ILE A 532 -39.57 -20.90 7.18
C ILE A 532 -39.44 -22.43 7.25
N GLU A 533 -39.14 -23.12 6.15
CA GLU A 533 -39.02 -24.59 6.13
C GLU A 533 -37.76 -25.03 6.89
N ASN A 534 -36.62 -24.41 6.63
CA ASN A 534 -35.39 -24.64 7.39
C ASN A 534 -35.58 -24.31 8.88
N GLY A 535 -36.31 -23.23 9.16
CA GLY A 535 -36.64 -22.81 10.52
C GLY A 535 -37.50 -23.84 11.26
N ALA A 536 -38.47 -24.44 10.56
CA ALA A 536 -39.29 -25.52 11.09
C ALA A 536 -38.45 -26.75 11.45
N ASP A 537 -37.48 -27.11 10.59
CA ASP A 537 -36.57 -28.22 10.83
C ASP A 537 -35.66 -27.97 12.05
N ALA A 538 -35.09 -26.77 12.16
CA ALA A 538 -34.25 -26.38 13.29
C ALA A 538 -35.07 -26.34 14.59
N TYR A 539 -36.27 -25.76 14.57
CA TYR A 539 -37.21 -25.77 15.69
C TYR A 539 -37.58 -27.20 16.11
N GLY A 540 -37.87 -28.06 15.12
CA GLY A 540 -38.19 -29.47 15.29
C GLY A 540 -37.15 -30.22 16.11
N LYS A 541 -35.86 -30.00 15.79
CA LYS A 541 -34.73 -30.69 16.43
C LYS A 541 -34.40 -30.14 17.82
N SER A 542 -34.50 -28.83 18.00
CA SER A 542 -33.89 -28.14 19.14
C SER A 542 -34.89 -27.58 20.15
N CYS A 543 -36.09 -27.17 19.71
CA CYS A 543 -37.02 -26.39 20.52
C CYS A 543 -38.25 -27.20 20.97
N THR A 544 -38.68 -28.18 20.17
CA THR A 544 -39.86 -29.02 20.48
C THR A 544 -39.80 -29.77 21.81
N PRO A 545 -38.63 -30.22 22.34
CA PRO A 545 -38.60 -30.92 23.62
C PRO A 545 -39.12 -30.09 24.80
N CYS A 546 -39.03 -28.76 24.71
CA CYS A 546 -39.45 -27.84 25.77
C CYS A 546 -40.73 -27.08 25.39
N HIS A 547 -40.86 -26.62 24.14
CA HIS A 547 -41.99 -25.79 23.71
C HIS A 547 -43.13 -26.56 23.03
N GLY A 548 -42.98 -27.87 22.82
CA GLY A 548 -43.96 -28.70 22.13
C GLY A 548 -43.88 -28.59 20.61
N ILE A 549 -44.44 -29.58 19.91
CA ILE A 549 -44.38 -29.65 18.43
C ILE A 549 -45.19 -28.51 17.78
N GLY A 550 -46.25 -28.07 18.44
CA GLY A 550 -47.13 -26.99 18.00
C GLY A 550 -46.91 -25.67 18.75
N GLY A 551 -45.89 -25.53 19.61
CA GLY A 551 -45.66 -24.31 20.40
C GLY A 551 -46.58 -24.15 21.62
N GLU A 552 -47.32 -25.20 22.00
CA GLU A 552 -48.27 -25.22 23.11
C GLU A 552 -47.62 -25.03 24.50
N GLY A 553 -46.29 -25.20 24.60
CA GLY A 553 -45.56 -25.14 25.86
C GLY A 553 -45.66 -26.42 26.69
N THR A 554 -44.78 -26.57 27.67
CA THR A 554 -44.75 -27.71 28.61
C THR A 554 -44.59 -27.22 30.04
N THR A 555 -44.44 -28.13 31.00
CA THR A 555 -44.05 -27.76 32.37
C THR A 555 -42.63 -27.17 32.46
N GLN A 556 -41.81 -27.30 31.41
CA GLN A 556 -40.43 -26.82 31.38
C GLN A 556 -40.25 -25.47 30.68
N ALA A 557 -41.16 -25.10 29.78
CA ALA A 557 -41.08 -23.85 29.03
C ALA A 557 -42.47 -23.34 28.63
N PRO A 558 -42.66 -22.00 28.52
CA PRO A 558 -43.96 -21.40 28.24
C PRO A 558 -44.45 -21.74 26.82
N SER A 559 -45.76 -21.54 26.63
CA SER A 559 -46.33 -21.52 25.27
C SER A 559 -45.76 -20.36 24.47
N LEU A 560 -45.47 -20.61 23.19
CA LEU A 560 -44.98 -19.59 22.27
C LEU A 560 -46.10 -18.71 21.70
N PHE A 561 -47.37 -19.07 21.93
CA PHE A 561 -48.53 -18.25 21.58
C PHE A 561 -48.84 -17.18 22.64
N GLU A 562 -48.34 -17.35 23.87
CA GLU A 562 -48.51 -16.38 24.93
C GLU A 562 -47.43 -15.29 24.80
N ARG A 563 -47.84 -14.02 24.67
CA ARG A 563 -46.91 -12.90 24.55
C ARG A 563 -46.09 -12.77 25.83
N VAL A 564 -44.80 -13.12 25.75
CA VAL A 564 -43.85 -12.91 26.84
C VAL A 564 -43.44 -11.43 26.83
N PRO A 565 -43.76 -10.64 27.88
CA PRO A 565 -43.44 -9.21 27.91
C PRO A 565 -41.94 -8.96 27.68
N GLY A 566 -41.61 -8.12 26.70
CA GLY A 566 -40.23 -7.79 26.33
C GLY A 566 -39.67 -8.51 25.11
N PHE A 567 -40.41 -9.45 24.50
CA PHE A 567 -40.00 -10.17 23.26
C PHE A 567 -40.84 -9.77 22.05
N ASP A 568 -41.29 -8.52 22.01
CA ASP A 568 -42.19 -8.03 20.98
C ASP A 568 -41.45 -7.77 19.65
N ASN A 569 -40.16 -7.44 19.72
CA ASN A 569 -39.30 -7.17 18.56
C ASN A 569 -38.37 -8.35 18.25
N ASP A 570 -37.86 -8.37 17.03
CA ASP A 570 -36.99 -9.45 16.55
C ASP A 570 -35.61 -9.43 17.22
N ASP A 571 -35.10 -8.26 17.63
CA ASP A 571 -33.81 -8.15 18.30
C ASP A 571 -33.82 -8.89 19.64
N ALA A 572 -34.85 -8.68 20.46
CA ALA A 572 -34.99 -9.34 21.75
C ALA A 572 -35.21 -10.86 21.60
N LEU A 573 -35.99 -11.28 20.59
CA LEU A 573 -36.20 -12.70 20.30
C LEU A 573 -34.89 -13.38 19.90
N VAL A 574 -34.15 -12.81 18.96
CA VAL A 574 -32.89 -13.40 18.50
C VAL A 574 -31.82 -13.32 19.59
N THR A 575 -31.75 -12.23 20.35
CA THR A 575 -30.85 -12.11 21.51
C THR A 575 -31.15 -13.20 22.54
N LEU A 576 -32.42 -13.51 22.80
CA LEU A 576 -32.81 -14.63 23.66
C LEU A 576 -32.36 -15.98 23.11
N LEU A 577 -32.51 -16.22 21.81
CA LEU A 577 -32.02 -17.45 21.19
C LEU A 577 -30.50 -17.57 21.34
N ILE A 578 -29.77 -16.48 21.17
CA ILE A 578 -28.30 -16.46 21.30
C ILE A 578 -27.87 -16.65 22.76
N THR A 579 -28.45 -15.92 23.71
CA THR A 579 -28.01 -15.92 25.12
C THR A 579 -28.60 -17.07 25.95
N GLY A 580 -29.78 -17.56 25.57
CA GLY A 580 -30.61 -18.40 26.41
C GLY A 580 -31.17 -17.65 27.63
N LYS A 581 -32.10 -18.29 28.33
CA LYS A 581 -32.62 -17.82 29.62
C LYS A 581 -33.03 -19.01 30.45
N SER A 582 -32.22 -19.34 31.45
CA SER A 582 -32.38 -20.54 32.28
C SER A 582 -33.86 -20.81 32.63
N PRO A 583 -34.40 -22.02 32.33
CA PRO A 583 -33.68 -23.23 31.89
C PRO A 583 -33.43 -23.34 30.37
N MET A 584 -33.87 -22.37 29.54
CA MET A 584 -33.65 -22.40 28.10
C MET A 584 -32.15 -22.25 27.79
N PRO A 585 -31.53 -23.21 27.07
CA PRO A 585 -30.12 -23.14 26.70
C PRO A 585 -29.87 -22.00 25.70
N SER A 586 -28.60 -21.61 25.60
CA SER A 586 -28.11 -20.78 24.50
C SER A 586 -28.07 -21.61 23.21
N TRP A 587 -28.41 -20.97 22.09
CA TRP A 587 -28.27 -21.50 20.73
C TRP A 587 -27.22 -20.71 19.95
N ALA A 588 -26.20 -20.19 20.63
CA ALA A 588 -25.15 -19.38 20.02
C ALA A 588 -24.34 -20.14 18.95
N GLU A 589 -24.36 -21.47 18.96
CA GLU A 589 -23.72 -22.33 17.97
C GLU A 589 -24.42 -22.37 16.61
N PHE A 590 -25.70 -21.98 16.53
CA PHE A 590 -26.40 -21.86 15.24
C PHE A 590 -25.70 -20.82 14.36
N SER A 591 -25.67 -21.01 13.05
CA SER A 591 -25.25 -19.95 12.13
C SER A 591 -26.24 -18.77 12.16
N ASN A 592 -25.82 -17.59 11.68
CA ASN A 592 -26.74 -16.44 11.61
C ASN A 592 -27.95 -16.74 10.71
N GLN A 593 -27.75 -17.52 9.62
CA GLN A 593 -28.86 -17.93 8.76
C GLN A 593 -29.82 -18.90 9.47
N GLU A 594 -29.31 -19.88 10.24
CA GLU A 594 -30.19 -20.78 11.02
C GLU A 594 -31.01 -20.01 12.06
N LEU A 595 -30.42 -19.01 12.73
CA LEU A 595 -31.17 -18.13 13.64
C LEU A 595 -32.22 -17.29 12.90
N ALA A 596 -31.92 -16.79 11.70
CA ALA A 596 -32.87 -16.05 10.87
C ALA A 596 -34.04 -16.94 10.40
N ASP A 597 -33.73 -18.19 10.03
CA ASP A 597 -34.70 -19.21 9.62
C ASP A 597 -35.64 -19.56 10.80
N VAL A 598 -35.08 -19.82 11.98
CA VAL A 598 -35.86 -20.07 13.21
C VAL A 598 -36.74 -18.88 13.56
N ARG A 599 -36.20 -17.65 13.54
CA ARG A 599 -36.98 -16.43 13.77
C ARG A 599 -38.16 -16.34 12.79
N ALA A 600 -37.92 -16.54 11.50
CA ALA A 600 -38.95 -16.49 10.48
C ALA A 600 -40.06 -17.52 10.74
N PHE A 601 -39.70 -18.76 11.10
CA PHE A 601 -40.67 -19.79 11.47
C PHE A 601 -41.49 -19.43 12.72
N LEU A 602 -40.84 -18.94 13.78
CA LEU A 602 -41.54 -18.52 15.00
C LEU A 602 -42.53 -17.37 14.73
N ARG A 603 -42.15 -16.42 13.87
CA ARG A 603 -43.00 -15.32 13.42
C ARG A 603 -44.14 -15.77 12.51
N ASP A 604 -43.92 -16.76 11.64
CA ASP A 604 -44.97 -17.30 10.78
C ASP A 604 -46.00 -18.11 11.58
N ARG A 605 -45.55 -18.90 12.56
CA ARG A 605 -46.40 -19.92 13.21
C ARG A 605 -46.98 -19.54 14.55
N PHE A 606 -46.27 -18.78 15.37
CA PHE A 606 -46.64 -18.60 16.78
C PHE A 606 -46.90 -17.15 17.16
N MET A 607 -46.30 -16.20 16.46
CA MET A 607 -46.45 -14.77 16.74
C MET A 607 -47.31 -14.12 15.65
N SER A 608 -48.44 -13.48 16.01
CA SER A 608 -49.20 -12.70 15.03
C SER A 608 -48.38 -11.52 14.48
N PRO A 609 -48.63 -11.04 13.24
CA PRO A 609 -47.95 -9.86 12.70
C PRO A 609 -48.11 -8.68 13.66
N LEU A 610 -47.02 -7.93 13.89
CA LEU A 610 -47.09 -6.69 14.66
C LEU A 610 -48.13 -5.76 14.00
N PRO A 611 -49.06 -5.15 14.76
CA PRO A 611 -49.99 -4.16 14.22
C PRO A 611 -49.28 -2.90 13.71
#